data_AF-A0A0Q4Q2I4-F1
#
_entry.id   AF-A0A0Q4Q2I4-F1
#
_cell.length_a   1.000
_cell.length_b   1.000
_cell.length_c   1.000
_cell.angle_alpha   90.00
_cell.angle_beta   90.00
_cell.angle_gamma   90.00
#
_symmetry.space_group_name_H-M   'P 1'
#
loop_
_entity.id
_entity.type
_entity.pdbx_description
1 polymer ?
#
loop_
_entity_poly.entity_id
_entity_poly.type
_entity_poly.pdbx_seq_one_letter_code
_entity_poly.pdbx_strand_id
1 'polypeptide(L)'
;MSVWHGLLAAAAAWQAAAAPAADRPLFDGVTYRQERRVDADEPVVVHIVTLDLTRPGVRLGVTPPDRSRGMEYVAHTVRDDLIVNRAQVAVNASYFLPFFGGSPKGDDYYPHDGEPVSVSGAAIGGGRVASPVEIDQDLRVSAILCLGRRTDIRAGQRCPAGTRDAIAAGPHLLQSGQAVPLHRALTAEGGKGPRTAIGLSADRRRAWIVVVDGRQKGYSMGADNAALVALFRDLGASDAMSFDGGGSSTLAVAEGKGAVVLNRPIHTGIAGRERPVANALLVFAPPISVRQQEGISANGRAPR
;
A
#
# COMPACT_ATOMS: atom_id res chain seq x y z
N MET A 1 -41.64 7.96 25.63
CA MET A 1 -41.13 6.60 25.32
C MET A 1 -40.14 6.73 24.17
N SER A 2 -38.85 6.84 24.47
CA SER A 2 -37.77 6.95 23.49
C SER A 2 -36.98 5.66 23.55
N VAL A 3 -36.97 4.89 22.45
CA VAL A 3 -36.18 3.66 22.34
C VAL A 3 -34.95 3.98 21.49
N TRP A 4 -33.84 4.27 22.16
CA TRP A 4 -32.52 4.31 21.55
C TRP A 4 -32.09 2.88 21.24
N HIS A 5 -32.05 2.51 19.95
CA HIS A 5 -31.34 1.31 19.52
C HIS A 5 -29.88 1.69 19.24
N GLY A 6 -29.03 1.50 20.24
CA GLY A 6 -27.59 1.51 20.06
C GLY A 6 -27.17 0.26 19.29
N LEU A 7 -26.85 0.41 18.01
CA LEU A 7 -26.11 -0.60 17.25
C LEU A 7 -24.64 -0.54 17.67
N LEU A 8 -24.27 -1.38 18.63
CA LEU A 8 -22.89 -1.76 18.86
C LEU A 8 -22.39 -2.49 17.60
N ALA A 9 -21.65 -1.78 16.75
CA ALA A 9 -20.83 -2.44 15.73
C ALA A 9 -19.76 -3.24 16.47
N ALA A 10 -19.93 -4.56 16.53
CA ALA A 10 -18.88 -5.45 16.98
C ALA A 10 -17.68 -5.25 16.06
N ALA A 11 -16.58 -4.70 16.60
CA ALA A 11 -15.31 -4.69 15.90
C ALA A 11 -14.94 -6.15 15.60
N ALA A 12 -14.78 -6.49 14.32
CA ALA A 12 -14.25 -7.79 13.94
C ALA A 12 -12.83 -7.89 14.54
N ALA A 13 -12.72 -8.62 15.65
CA ALA A 13 -11.44 -8.89 16.28
C ALA A 13 -10.70 -9.89 15.38
N TRP A 14 -9.76 -9.39 14.58
CA TRP A 14 -8.80 -10.23 13.88
C TRP A 14 -8.00 -11.01 14.92
N GLN A 15 -8.36 -12.27 15.13
CA GLN A 15 -7.58 -13.16 15.98
C GLN A 15 -6.37 -13.63 15.18
N ALA A 16 -5.19 -13.51 15.77
CA ALA A 16 -3.98 -14.08 15.20
C ALA A 16 -4.12 -15.61 15.18
N ALA A 17 -4.11 -16.22 13.99
CA ALA A 17 -4.31 -17.66 13.84
C ALA A 17 -3.06 -18.47 14.24
N ALA A 18 -1.92 -17.81 14.40
CA ALA A 18 -0.65 -18.36 14.86
C ALA A 18 0.20 -17.23 15.47
N ALA A 19 1.27 -17.59 16.19
CA ALA A 19 2.28 -16.60 16.60
C ALA A 19 2.78 -15.83 15.36
N PRO A 20 2.89 -14.49 15.43
CA PRO A 20 3.32 -13.70 14.28
C PRO A 20 4.71 -14.15 13.83
N ALA A 21 4.91 -14.30 12.52
CA ALA A 21 6.23 -14.62 11.98
C ALA A 21 7.25 -13.57 12.44
N ALA A 22 8.50 -13.94 12.69
CA ALA A 22 9.50 -12.95 13.06
C ALA A 22 9.72 -11.95 11.90
N ASP A 23 9.97 -10.69 12.25
CA ASP A 23 10.40 -9.68 11.28
C ASP A 23 11.72 -10.12 10.65
N ARG A 24 11.75 -10.27 9.33
CA ARG A 24 12.98 -10.49 8.58
C ARG A 24 13.48 -9.18 7.98
N PRO A 25 14.77 -8.87 8.06
CA PRO A 25 15.31 -7.69 7.42
C PRO A 25 15.30 -7.87 5.89
N LEU A 26 14.89 -6.81 5.17
CA LEU A 26 15.00 -6.71 3.71
C LEU A 26 16.22 -5.85 3.34
N PHE A 27 16.33 -4.68 3.97
CA PHE A 27 17.37 -3.69 3.79
C PHE A 27 17.69 -3.05 5.14
N ASP A 28 18.77 -2.29 5.22
CA ASP A 28 19.11 -1.59 6.47
C ASP A 28 18.04 -0.52 6.77
N GLY A 29 17.33 -0.69 7.90
CA GLY A 29 16.17 0.12 8.28
C GLY A 29 14.83 -0.31 7.67
N VAL A 30 14.76 -1.46 6.98
CA VAL A 30 13.53 -2.00 6.37
C VAL A 30 13.35 -3.47 6.73
N THR A 31 12.28 -3.79 7.46
CA THR A 31 11.91 -5.18 7.79
C THR A 31 10.60 -5.58 7.11
N TYR A 32 10.40 -6.89 6.99
CA TYR A 32 9.20 -7.49 6.44
C TYR A 32 8.68 -8.60 7.35
N ARG A 33 7.37 -8.69 7.46
CA ARG A 33 6.66 -9.81 8.08
C ARG A 33 5.44 -10.20 7.24
N GLN A 34 5.19 -11.50 7.15
CA GLN A 34 3.90 -12.02 6.70
C GLN A 34 3.12 -12.51 7.91
N GLU A 35 1.84 -12.18 7.97
CA GLU A 35 0.91 -12.68 8.98
C GLU A 35 -0.24 -13.43 8.32
N ARG A 36 -0.68 -14.50 8.97
CA ARG A 36 -1.94 -15.18 8.68
C ARG A 36 -2.91 -14.89 9.80
N ARG A 37 -4.01 -14.24 9.48
CA ARG A 37 -5.10 -13.87 10.39
C ARG A 37 -6.38 -14.59 9.97
N VAL A 38 -7.35 -14.63 10.86
CA VAL A 38 -8.70 -15.16 10.57
C VAL A 38 -9.71 -14.06 10.84
N ASP A 39 -10.64 -13.90 9.90
CA ASP A 39 -11.75 -12.95 9.96
C ASP A 39 -13.05 -13.67 9.57
N ALA A 40 -13.89 -13.93 10.58
CA ALA A 40 -15.12 -14.72 10.44
C ALA A 40 -14.88 -16.08 9.76
N ASP A 41 -13.93 -16.85 10.31
CA ASP A 41 -13.48 -18.16 9.81
C ASP A 41 -12.82 -18.18 8.43
N GLU A 42 -12.67 -17.02 7.78
CA GLU A 42 -11.97 -16.91 6.52
C GLU A 42 -10.51 -16.45 6.71
N PRO A 43 -9.54 -17.08 6.02
CA PRO A 43 -8.15 -16.71 6.15
C PRO A 43 -7.89 -15.36 5.52
N VAL A 44 -6.96 -14.61 6.12
CA VAL A 44 -6.44 -13.33 5.61
C VAL A 44 -4.91 -13.37 5.67
N VAL A 45 -4.25 -13.10 4.54
CA VAL A 45 -2.79 -13.02 4.45
C VAL A 45 -2.39 -11.55 4.33
N VAL A 46 -1.61 -11.10 5.30
CA VAL A 46 -1.16 -9.71 5.44
C VAL A 46 0.35 -9.65 5.30
N HIS A 47 0.83 -8.71 4.50
CA HIS A 47 2.24 -8.41 4.28
C HIS A 47 2.53 -7.03 4.86
N ILE A 48 3.50 -6.96 5.77
CA ILE A 48 3.83 -5.73 6.51
C ILE A 48 5.30 -5.42 6.24
N VAL A 49 5.57 -4.25 5.67
CA VAL A 49 6.91 -3.68 5.57
C VAL A 49 7.02 -2.55 6.57
N THR A 50 7.96 -2.66 7.51
CA THR A 50 8.24 -1.62 8.51
C THR A 50 9.45 -0.81 8.09
N LEU A 51 9.33 0.51 8.11
CA LEU A 51 10.37 1.47 7.74
C LEU A 51 10.82 2.28 8.96
N ASP A 52 12.12 2.29 9.25
CA ASP A 52 12.74 3.28 10.13
C ASP A 52 13.10 4.52 9.31
N LEU A 53 12.24 5.53 9.38
CA LEU A 53 12.43 6.81 8.68
C LEU A 53 13.54 7.68 9.28
N THR A 54 14.13 7.25 10.41
CA THR A 54 15.33 7.91 10.97
C THR A 54 16.63 7.27 10.52
N ARG A 55 16.57 6.11 9.86
CA ARG A 55 17.75 5.46 9.33
C ARG A 55 18.29 6.23 8.12
N PRO A 56 19.57 6.65 8.13
CA PRO A 56 20.18 7.31 6.98
C PRO A 56 20.05 6.44 5.71
N GLY A 57 19.57 7.05 4.63
CA GLY A 57 19.36 6.37 3.35
C GLY A 57 17.97 5.75 3.17
N VAL A 58 17.20 5.55 4.24
CA VAL A 58 15.78 5.16 4.13
C VAL A 58 14.96 6.38 3.74
N ARG A 59 14.35 6.35 2.56
CA ARG A 59 13.46 7.42 2.08
C ARG A 59 12.37 6.88 1.17
N LEU A 60 11.25 7.60 1.15
CA LEU A 60 10.14 7.35 0.23
C LEU A 60 10.27 8.22 -1.04
N GLY A 61 9.67 7.78 -2.11
CA GLY A 61 9.45 8.54 -3.34
C GLY A 61 8.29 7.99 -4.15
N VAL A 62 7.97 8.62 -5.27
CA VAL A 62 6.85 8.23 -6.15
C VAL A 62 7.37 8.10 -7.57
N THR A 63 6.85 7.14 -8.34
CA THR A 63 7.14 7.01 -9.78
C THR A 63 7.00 8.38 -10.47
N PRO A 64 8.04 8.90 -11.15
CA PRO A 64 7.94 10.17 -11.86
C PRO A 64 6.95 10.08 -13.04
N PRO A 65 6.28 11.17 -13.43
CA PRO A 65 5.35 11.15 -14.56
C PRO A 65 6.06 10.79 -15.87
N ASP A 66 5.40 9.99 -16.70
CA ASP A 66 5.81 9.72 -18.08
C ASP A 66 4.67 10.09 -19.03
N ARG A 67 4.85 11.20 -19.74
CA ARG A 67 3.87 11.71 -20.70
C ARG A 67 4.17 11.33 -22.14
N SER A 68 5.07 10.36 -22.36
CA SER A 68 5.48 9.90 -23.70
C SER A 68 4.32 9.36 -24.54
N ARG A 69 3.22 8.94 -23.90
CA ARG A 69 2.00 8.44 -24.54
C ARG A 69 0.79 9.38 -24.42
N GLY A 70 0.99 10.64 -23.98
CA GLY A 70 -0.03 11.69 -24.00
C GLY A 70 -0.91 11.82 -22.75
N MET A 71 -0.86 10.86 -21.82
CA MET A 71 -1.48 10.99 -20.48
C MET A 71 -0.41 11.28 -19.42
N GLU A 72 -0.76 11.26 -18.13
CA GLU A 72 0.16 11.61 -17.05
C GLU A 72 1.26 10.55 -16.82
N TYR A 73 0.93 9.30 -17.11
CA TYR A 73 1.78 8.12 -16.94
C TYR A 73 1.65 7.14 -18.11
N VAL A 74 2.60 6.20 -18.17
CA VAL A 74 2.53 4.96 -18.93
C VAL A 74 2.41 3.82 -17.91
N ALA A 75 1.42 2.94 -18.10
CA ALA A 75 1.11 1.89 -17.15
C ALA A 75 2.17 0.79 -17.17
N HIS A 76 2.67 0.40 -16.00
CA HIS A 76 3.63 -0.68 -15.83
C HIS A 76 3.30 -1.53 -14.60
N THR A 77 3.85 -2.75 -14.52
CA THR A 77 3.76 -3.52 -13.27
C THR A 77 4.55 -2.84 -12.16
N VAL A 78 4.13 -3.02 -10.90
CA VAL A 78 4.86 -2.49 -9.73
C VAL A 78 6.30 -3.00 -9.68
N ARG A 79 6.52 -4.25 -10.11
CA ARG A 79 7.86 -4.82 -10.24
C ARG A 79 8.72 -4.06 -11.25
N ASP A 80 8.19 -3.70 -12.41
CA ASP A 80 8.94 -2.97 -13.43
C ASP A 80 9.22 -1.54 -12.98
N ASP A 81 8.24 -0.89 -12.34
CA ASP A 81 8.40 0.43 -11.71
C ASP A 81 9.54 0.42 -10.66
N LEU A 82 9.61 -0.63 -9.84
CA LEU A 82 10.70 -0.81 -8.87
C LEU A 82 12.07 -0.87 -9.57
N ILE A 83 12.18 -1.68 -10.63
CA ILE A 83 13.43 -1.90 -11.36
C ILE A 83 13.89 -0.61 -12.05
N VAL A 84 13.00 0.04 -12.81
CA VAL A 84 13.31 1.26 -13.57
C VAL A 84 13.74 2.39 -12.64
N ASN A 85 13.05 2.55 -11.50
CA ASN A 85 13.37 3.60 -10.53
C ASN A 85 14.51 3.23 -9.57
N ARG A 86 15.06 2.00 -9.66
CA ARG A 86 16.12 1.49 -8.77
C ARG A 86 15.73 1.55 -7.29
N ALA A 87 14.45 1.34 -7.00
CA ALA A 87 13.94 1.27 -5.65
C ALA A 87 14.26 -0.10 -5.01
N GLN A 88 14.16 -0.18 -3.69
CA GLN A 88 14.39 -1.39 -2.91
C GLN A 88 13.09 -2.12 -2.59
N VAL A 89 12.02 -1.37 -2.35
CA VAL A 89 10.65 -1.89 -2.18
C VAL A 89 9.71 -0.99 -2.96
N ALA A 90 8.66 -1.56 -3.56
CA ALA A 90 7.59 -0.79 -4.19
C ALA A 90 6.21 -1.40 -3.94
N VAL A 91 5.20 -0.54 -3.87
CA VAL A 91 3.78 -0.92 -3.89
C VAL A 91 3.01 -0.03 -4.85
N ASN A 92 1.88 -0.50 -5.36
CA ASN A 92 0.98 0.34 -6.15
C ASN A 92 0.46 1.54 -5.32
N ALA A 93 0.08 2.64 -6.00
CA ALA A 93 -0.29 3.89 -5.34
C ALA A 93 -1.69 4.40 -5.72
N SER A 94 -1.81 5.37 -6.63
CA SER A 94 -3.06 6.08 -6.90
C SER A 94 -4.09 5.21 -7.64
N TYR A 95 -5.36 5.58 -7.53
CA TYR A 95 -6.38 5.18 -8.51
C TYR A 95 -6.04 5.79 -9.88
N PHE A 96 -6.61 5.26 -10.96
CA PHE A 96 -6.31 5.73 -12.31
C PHE A 96 -7.42 5.46 -13.32
N LEU A 97 -7.40 6.22 -14.41
CA LEU A 97 -8.27 6.12 -15.57
C LEU A 97 -7.47 6.32 -16.88
N PRO A 98 -7.92 5.77 -18.02
CA PRO A 98 -9.04 4.84 -18.15
C PRO A 98 -8.76 3.53 -17.41
N PHE A 99 -9.81 2.85 -16.98
CA PHE A 99 -9.70 1.55 -16.35
C PHE A 99 -10.88 0.67 -16.76
N PHE A 100 -10.56 -0.54 -17.20
CA PHE A 100 -11.54 -1.60 -17.44
C PHE A 100 -11.01 -2.89 -16.84
N GLY A 101 -11.79 -3.50 -15.95
CA GLY A 101 -11.32 -4.63 -15.13
C GLY A 101 -11.04 -5.92 -15.90
N GLY A 102 -11.56 -6.02 -17.13
CA GLY A 102 -11.53 -7.22 -17.95
C GLY A 102 -12.48 -8.31 -17.48
N SER A 103 -12.71 -9.27 -18.35
CA SER A 103 -13.43 -10.51 -18.06
C SER A 103 -12.58 -11.43 -17.19
N PRO A 104 -13.18 -12.32 -16.38
CA PRO A 104 -12.42 -13.30 -15.61
C PRO A 104 -11.49 -14.13 -16.51
N LYS A 105 -10.21 -14.15 -16.18
CA LYS A 105 -9.11 -14.77 -16.95
C LYS A 105 -8.89 -14.20 -18.36
N GLY A 106 -9.61 -13.14 -18.73
CA GLY A 106 -9.49 -12.47 -20.01
C GLY A 106 -8.29 -11.53 -20.06
N ASP A 107 -7.96 -11.12 -21.28
CA ASP A 107 -6.97 -10.09 -21.59
C ASP A 107 -7.63 -8.83 -22.16
N ASP A 108 -8.95 -8.72 -22.08
CA ASP A 108 -9.76 -7.58 -22.52
C ASP A 108 -9.75 -6.42 -21.51
N TYR A 109 -8.87 -6.44 -20.50
CA TYR A 109 -8.73 -5.37 -19.51
C TYR A 109 -7.97 -4.17 -20.06
N TYR A 110 -8.07 -3.05 -19.35
CA TYR A 110 -7.29 -1.85 -19.60
C TYR A 110 -6.84 -1.23 -18.27
N PRO A 111 -5.59 -0.75 -18.15
CA PRO A 111 -4.53 -0.73 -19.16
C PRO A 111 -3.76 -2.07 -19.22
N HIS A 112 -3.21 -2.36 -20.39
CA HIS A 112 -2.05 -3.24 -20.55
C HIS A 112 -0.75 -2.49 -20.25
N ASP A 113 0.34 -3.26 -20.11
CA ASP A 113 1.67 -2.69 -19.96
C ASP A 113 2.02 -1.82 -21.18
N GLY A 114 2.55 -0.61 -20.92
CA GLY A 114 2.92 0.34 -21.97
C GLY A 114 1.80 1.26 -22.45
N GLU A 115 0.58 1.13 -21.92
CA GLU A 115 -0.56 1.98 -22.31
C GLU A 115 -0.67 3.26 -21.46
N PRO A 116 -1.17 4.37 -22.03
CA PRO A 116 -1.29 5.64 -21.31
C PRO A 116 -2.36 5.62 -20.23
N VAL A 117 -2.08 6.20 -19.06
CA VAL A 117 -3.06 6.38 -17.98
C VAL A 117 -2.84 7.69 -17.24
N SER A 118 -3.89 8.21 -16.63
CA SER A 118 -3.85 9.32 -15.67
C SER A 118 -4.26 8.82 -14.30
N VAL A 119 -3.64 9.36 -13.26
CA VAL A 119 -4.09 9.07 -11.89
C VAL A 119 -5.37 9.84 -11.58
N SER A 120 -6.15 9.38 -10.62
CA SER A 120 -7.26 10.14 -10.06
C SER A 120 -6.78 10.85 -8.80
N GLY A 121 -6.76 12.18 -8.85
CA GLY A 121 -6.30 13.05 -7.77
C GLY A 121 -4.81 13.43 -7.83
N ALA A 122 -4.46 14.42 -7.02
CA ALA A 122 -3.13 15.04 -7.04
C ALA A 122 -1.99 14.04 -6.87
N ALA A 123 -0.98 14.15 -7.74
CA ALA A 123 0.24 13.38 -7.66
C ALA A 123 1.47 14.20 -8.03
N ILE A 124 2.55 13.96 -7.29
CA ILE A 124 3.86 14.55 -7.56
C ILE A 124 4.88 13.39 -7.53
N GLY A 125 5.64 13.23 -8.60
CA GLY A 125 6.62 12.14 -8.74
C GLY A 125 7.96 12.66 -9.23
N GLY A 126 9.03 12.33 -8.50
CA GLY A 126 10.37 12.82 -8.80
C GLY A 126 10.48 14.35 -8.78
N GLY A 127 9.75 15.03 -7.89
CA GLY A 127 9.73 16.50 -7.84
C GLY A 127 8.89 17.19 -8.93
N ARG A 128 8.19 16.44 -9.78
CA ARG A 128 7.38 16.98 -10.88
C ARG A 128 5.90 16.71 -10.62
N VAL A 129 5.07 17.73 -10.79
CA VAL A 129 3.61 17.57 -10.71
C VAL A 129 3.16 16.68 -11.87
N ALA A 130 2.59 15.53 -11.53
CA ALA A 130 2.03 14.57 -12.47
C ALA A 130 0.57 14.91 -12.75
N SER A 131 -0.21 15.08 -11.68
CA SER A 131 -1.64 15.43 -11.70
C SER A 131 -1.93 16.58 -10.74
N PRO A 132 -2.73 17.58 -11.13
CA PRO A 132 -3.13 18.67 -10.24
C PRO A 132 -4.14 18.21 -9.18
N VAL A 133 -4.56 19.13 -8.31
CA VAL A 133 -5.64 18.86 -7.36
C VAL A 133 -6.98 18.77 -8.10
N GLU A 134 -7.66 17.64 -7.96
CA GLU A 134 -8.94 17.33 -8.61
C GLU A 134 -10.03 17.19 -7.55
N ILE A 135 -10.48 18.32 -7.00
CA ILE A 135 -11.55 18.33 -6.00
C ILE A 135 -12.85 17.84 -6.65
N ASP A 136 -13.59 16.98 -5.95
CA ASP A 136 -14.93 16.48 -6.31
C ASP A 136 -15.03 15.56 -7.54
N GLN A 137 -13.91 15.11 -8.13
CA GLN A 137 -13.95 14.17 -9.27
C GLN A 137 -14.08 12.70 -8.84
N ASP A 138 -13.43 12.32 -7.75
CA ASP A 138 -13.46 10.97 -7.21
C ASP A 138 -13.56 11.00 -5.69
N LEU A 139 -14.74 10.64 -5.16
CA LEU A 139 -15.00 10.63 -3.72
C LEU A 139 -14.12 9.64 -2.95
N ARG A 140 -13.48 8.67 -3.63
CA ARG A 140 -12.53 7.73 -3.02
C ARG A 140 -11.23 8.45 -2.64
N VAL A 141 -10.87 9.51 -3.35
CA VAL A 141 -9.68 10.33 -3.11
C VAL A 141 -9.94 11.30 -1.96
N SER A 142 -9.70 10.84 -0.73
CA SER A 142 -10.00 11.57 0.51
C SER A 142 -8.77 11.88 1.37
N ALA A 143 -7.60 11.37 0.99
CA ALA A 143 -6.34 11.66 1.66
C ALA A 143 -5.17 11.77 0.68
N ILE A 144 -4.09 12.38 1.16
CA ILE A 144 -2.83 12.51 0.44
C ILE A 144 -1.64 12.20 1.34
N LEU A 145 -0.73 11.39 0.82
CA LEU A 145 0.59 11.18 1.38
C LEU A 145 1.52 12.24 0.81
N CYS A 146 2.11 13.08 1.67
CA CYS A 146 3.06 14.12 1.32
C CYS A 146 4.47 13.73 1.73
N LEU A 147 5.40 13.72 0.77
CA LEU A 147 6.81 13.36 0.96
C LEU A 147 7.69 14.59 0.77
N GLY A 148 8.13 15.19 1.87
CA GLY A 148 9.05 16.33 1.88
C GLY A 148 10.13 16.16 2.94
N ARG A 149 10.41 17.22 3.70
CA ARG A 149 11.31 17.15 4.88
C ARG A 149 10.83 16.14 5.92
N ARG A 150 9.51 15.97 6.02
CA ARG A 150 8.84 14.97 6.87
C ARG A 150 7.76 14.30 6.02
N THR A 151 7.55 13.01 6.24
CA THR A 151 6.42 12.27 5.68
C THR A 151 5.16 12.59 6.48
N ASP A 152 4.06 12.89 5.80
CA ASP A 152 2.79 13.19 6.45
C ASP A 152 1.59 12.69 5.64
N ILE A 153 0.49 12.37 6.32
CA ILE A 153 -0.80 12.01 5.71
C ILE A 153 -1.79 13.10 6.09
N ARG A 154 -2.51 13.62 5.08
CA ARG A 154 -3.48 14.70 5.28
C ARG A 154 -4.80 14.38 4.62
N ALA A 155 -5.89 14.92 5.17
CA ALA A 155 -7.18 14.91 4.50
C ALA A 155 -7.15 15.76 3.20
N GLY A 156 -7.90 15.31 2.19
CA GLY A 156 -7.95 15.94 0.88
C GLY A 156 -6.70 15.69 0.04
N GLN A 157 -6.40 16.61 -0.87
CA GLN A 157 -5.35 16.45 -1.89
C GLN A 157 -4.24 17.51 -1.83
N ARG A 158 -4.17 18.30 -0.75
CA ARG A 158 -3.23 19.43 -0.65
C ARG A 158 -2.05 19.13 0.27
N CYS A 159 -0.86 19.16 -0.32
CA CYS A 159 0.39 19.08 0.43
C CYS A 159 0.95 20.46 0.81
N PRO A 160 1.72 20.56 1.91
CA PRO A 160 2.47 21.77 2.24
C PRO A 160 3.51 22.13 1.17
N ALA A 161 3.90 23.40 1.13
CA ALA A 161 5.03 23.85 0.32
C ALA A 161 6.32 23.08 0.67
N GLY A 162 7.15 22.82 -0.34
CA GLY A 162 8.37 22.01 -0.18
C GLY A 162 8.12 20.49 -0.17
N THR A 163 6.90 20.04 -0.43
CA THR A 163 6.63 18.64 -0.75
C THR A 163 7.28 18.29 -2.09
N ARG A 164 8.10 17.24 -2.10
CA ARG A 164 8.82 16.77 -3.28
C ARG A 164 7.99 15.78 -4.07
N ASP A 165 7.40 14.79 -3.39
CA ASP A 165 6.56 13.77 -4.00
C ASP A 165 5.25 13.65 -3.21
N ALA A 166 4.17 13.23 -3.88
CA ALA A 166 2.85 13.08 -3.25
C ALA A 166 1.97 12.07 -3.97
N ILE A 167 1.11 11.39 -3.20
CA ILE A 167 0.10 10.43 -3.70
C ILE A 167 -1.24 10.77 -3.05
N ALA A 168 -2.19 11.28 -3.83
CA ALA A 168 -3.59 11.29 -3.42
C ALA A 168 -4.25 9.93 -3.72
N ALA A 169 -5.02 9.44 -2.75
CA ALA A 169 -5.80 8.21 -2.83
C ALA A 169 -6.81 8.17 -1.66
N GLY A 170 -7.25 6.97 -1.26
CA GLY A 170 -7.98 6.82 -0.02
C GLY A 170 -8.56 5.42 0.18
N PRO A 171 -9.43 5.26 1.19
CA PRO A 171 -9.84 6.31 2.12
C PRO A 171 -8.76 6.77 3.13
N HIS A 172 -8.98 7.93 3.77
CA HIS A 172 -8.31 8.30 5.01
C HIS A 172 -8.79 7.37 6.15
N LEU A 173 -7.88 6.64 6.79
CA LEU A 173 -8.22 5.59 7.76
C LEU A 173 -8.09 6.06 9.21
N LEU A 174 -6.93 6.65 9.55
CA LEU A 174 -6.60 7.13 10.88
C LEU A 174 -6.09 8.56 10.80
N GLN A 175 -6.51 9.38 11.75
CA GLN A 175 -5.97 10.70 12.00
C GLN A 175 -5.74 10.90 13.50
N SER A 176 -4.50 11.16 13.92
CA SER A 176 -4.16 11.35 15.34
C SER A 176 -4.65 10.22 16.26
N GLY A 177 -4.53 8.97 15.81
CA GLY A 177 -4.94 7.74 16.51
C GLY A 177 -6.44 7.42 16.40
N GLN A 178 -7.25 8.33 15.86
CA GLN A 178 -8.70 8.17 15.74
C GLN A 178 -9.09 7.68 14.35
N ALA A 179 -10.08 6.79 14.30
CA ALA A 179 -10.65 6.34 13.03
C ALA A 179 -11.37 7.50 12.35
N VAL A 180 -11.10 7.72 11.08
CA VAL A 180 -11.77 8.74 10.29
C VAL A 180 -13.09 8.17 9.76
N PRO A 181 -14.24 8.83 10.00
CA PRO A 181 -15.52 8.37 9.46
C PRO A 181 -15.47 8.31 7.93
N LEU A 182 -15.80 7.14 7.39
CA LEU A 182 -15.84 6.92 5.95
C LEU A 182 -17.16 7.42 5.38
N HIS A 183 -17.11 8.06 4.22
CA HIS A 183 -18.32 8.41 3.47
C HIS A 183 -19.12 7.12 3.16
N ARG A 184 -20.46 7.17 3.29
CA ARG A 184 -21.34 5.99 3.16
C ARG A 184 -21.15 5.23 1.83
N ALA A 185 -20.88 5.96 0.75
CA ALA A 185 -20.59 5.38 -0.56
C ALA A 185 -19.31 4.52 -0.57
N LEU A 186 -18.28 4.92 0.20
CA LEU A 186 -17.01 4.19 0.33
C LEU A 186 -17.14 2.98 1.26
N THR A 187 -18.15 2.96 2.12
CA THR A 187 -18.46 1.81 2.97
C THR A 187 -19.08 0.68 2.15
N ALA A 188 -19.84 1.00 1.08
CA ALA A 188 -20.42 0.00 0.17
C ALA A 188 -19.37 -0.61 -0.80
N GLU A 189 -18.40 0.17 -1.28
CA GLU A 189 -17.22 -0.34 -2.01
C GLU A 189 -16.16 -0.97 -1.06
N GLY A 190 -16.36 -0.83 0.24
CA GLY A 190 -15.44 -1.22 1.30
C GLY A 190 -15.40 -2.71 1.63
N GLY A 191 -16.11 -3.58 0.89
CA GLY A 191 -16.13 -5.02 1.14
C GLY A 191 -14.75 -5.70 1.16
N LYS A 192 -14.67 -6.93 1.68
CA LYS A 192 -13.41 -7.68 1.77
C LYS A 192 -12.74 -7.82 0.39
N GLY A 193 -11.46 -7.48 0.31
CA GLY A 193 -10.67 -7.64 -0.90
C GLY A 193 -9.19 -7.35 -0.69
N PRO A 194 -8.36 -7.47 -1.74
CA PRO A 194 -6.97 -7.05 -1.65
C PRO A 194 -6.86 -5.57 -1.36
N ARG A 195 -5.90 -5.20 -0.51
CA ARG A 195 -5.69 -3.81 -0.05
C ARG A 195 -4.21 -3.45 -0.08
N THR A 196 -3.93 -2.20 -0.37
CA THR A 196 -2.62 -1.57 -0.17
C THR A 196 -2.84 -0.32 0.68
N ALA A 197 -2.03 -0.12 1.70
CA ALA A 197 -2.19 1.01 2.60
C ALA A 197 -0.86 1.40 3.27
N ILE A 198 -0.80 2.62 3.81
CA ILE A 198 0.35 3.13 4.56
C ILE A 198 -0.10 3.75 5.89
N GLY A 199 0.67 3.52 6.94
CA GLY A 199 0.50 4.12 8.25
C GLY A 199 1.78 4.77 8.75
N LEU A 200 1.63 5.79 9.59
CA LEU A 200 2.70 6.58 10.19
C LEU A 200 2.54 6.62 11.71
N SER A 201 3.65 6.45 12.41
CA SER A 201 3.76 6.72 13.85
C SER A 201 3.51 8.20 14.17
N ALA A 202 3.10 8.50 15.40
CA ALA A 202 2.81 9.88 15.84
C ALA A 202 4.03 10.82 15.69
N ASP A 203 5.22 10.31 15.95
CA ASP A 203 6.47 11.05 15.81
C ASP A 203 7.02 11.07 14.36
N ARG A 204 6.35 10.37 13.43
CA ARG A 204 6.75 10.20 12.01
C ARG A 204 8.15 9.61 11.84
N ARG A 205 8.64 8.86 12.83
CA ARG A 205 9.94 8.16 12.78
C ARG A 205 9.82 6.77 12.18
N ARG A 206 8.61 6.21 12.17
CA ARG A 206 8.29 4.91 11.61
C ARG A 206 7.10 4.99 10.66
N ALA A 207 7.18 4.22 9.58
CA ALA A 207 6.07 3.97 8.66
C ALA A 207 5.84 2.46 8.50
N TRP A 208 4.61 2.08 8.18
CA TRP A 208 4.24 0.72 7.82
C TRP A 208 3.54 0.74 6.48
N ILE A 209 4.03 -0.05 5.54
CA ILE A 209 3.32 -0.35 4.29
C ILE A 209 2.67 -1.71 4.48
N VAL A 210 1.36 -1.77 4.26
CA VAL A 210 0.55 -2.98 4.40
C VAL A 210 0.00 -3.36 3.04
N VAL A 211 0.20 -4.61 2.64
CA VAL A 211 -0.48 -5.24 1.50
C VAL A 211 -1.24 -6.47 1.99
N VAL A 212 -2.53 -6.53 1.71
CA VAL A 212 -3.40 -7.66 2.06
C VAL A 212 -3.77 -8.38 0.77
N ASP A 213 -3.50 -9.68 0.68
CA ASP A 213 -4.01 -10.50 -0.41
C ASP A 213 -5.52 -10.68 -0.24
N GLY A 214 -6.28 -10.89 -1.32
CA GLY A 214 -7.73 -11.09 -1.21
C GLY A 214 -8.34 -11.76 -2.42
N ARG A 215 -9.66 -12.04 -2.34
CA ARG A 215 -10.46 -12.71 -3.38
C ARG A 215 -9.95 -14.10 -3.77
N GLN A 216 -9.31 -14.80 -2.82
CA GLN A 216 -8.66 -16.08 -3.04
C GLN A 216 -9.17 -17.08 -2.00
N LYS A 217 -10.29 -17.73 -2.32
CA LYS A 217 -10.96 -18.68 -1.42
C LYS A 217 -9.99 -19.73 -0.88
N GLY A 218 -10.01 -19.94 0.43
CA GLY A 218 -9.13 -20.88 1.14
C GLY A 218 -7.68 -20.40 1.33
N TYR A 219 -7.31 -19.23 0.80
CA TYR A 219 -5.98 -18.64 1.00
C TYR A 219 -6.04 -17.27 1.67
N SER A 220 -6.74 -16.31 1.06
CA SER A 220 -6.93 -14.97 1.60
C SER A 220 -8.18 -14.32 1.03
N MET A 221 -9.12 -13.95 1.89
CA MET A 221 -10.38 -13.32 1.49
C MET A 221 -10.30 -11.80 1.47
N GLY A 222 -9.23 -11.24 2.08
CA GLY A 222 -8.93 -9.83 2.05
C GLY A 222 -9.41 -9.08 3.29
N ALA A 223 -9.28 -7.77 3.25
CA ALA A 223 -9.66 -6.88 4.34
C ALA A 223 -10.66 -5.82 3.85
N ASP A 224 -11.57 -5.44 4.74
CA ASP A 224 -12.31 -4.20 4.62
C ASP A 224 -11.54 -3.04 5.30
N ASN A 225 -12.11 -1.83 5.26
CA ASN A 225 -11.46 -0.67 5.85
C ASN A 225 -11.44 -0.73 7.40
N ALA A 226 -12.42 -1.37 8.05
CA ALA A 226 -12.46 -1.48 9.50
C ALA A 226 -11.32 -2.38 10.01
N ALA A 227 -11.08 -3.49 9.31
CA ALA A 227 -9.95 -4.37 9.52
C ALA A 227 -8.61 -3.66 9.33
N LEU A 228 -8.45 -2.82 8.29
CA LEU A 228 -7.24 -2.02 8.10
C LEU A 228 -7.02 -1.00 9.24
N VAL A 229 -8.08 -0.33 9.70
CA VAL A 229 -8.01 0.59 10.85
C VAL A 229 -7.55 -0.15 12.10
N ALA A 230 -8.11 -1.33 12.37
CA ALA A 230 -7.69 -2.17 13.50
C ALA A 230 -6.22 -2.58 13.39
N LEU A 231 -5.81 -3.07 12.21
CA LEU A 231 -4.42 -3.46 11.95
C LEU A 231 -3.44 -2.29 12.15
N PHE A 232 -3.74 -1.10 11.66
CA PHE A 232 -2.85 0.05 11.85
C PHE A 232 -2.80 0.53 13.31
N ARG A 233 -3.88 0.38 14.07
CA ARG A 233 -3.86 0.62 15.52
C ARG A 233 -2.97 -0.39 16.24
N ASP A 234 -3.06 -1.68 15.89
CA ASP A 234 -2.19 -2.72 16.45
C ASP A 234 -0.71 -2.45 16.15
N LEU A 235 -0.41 -1.93 14.95
CA LEU A 235 0.94 -1.54 14.56
C LEU A 235 1.45 -0.29 15.29
N GLY A 236 0.57 0.50 15.93
CA GLY A 236 0.90 1.74 16.60
C GLY A 236 0.94 2.97 15.67
N ALA A 237 0.21 2.92 14.55
CA ALA A 237 0.05 4.07 13.68
C ALA A 237 -0.89 5.11 14.29
N SER A 238 -0.49 6.38 14.19
CA SER A 238 -1.31 7.54 14.49
C SER A 238 -2.13 7.98 13.28
N ASP A 239 -1.54 7.89 12.09
CA ASP A 239 -2.18 8.35 10.86
C ASP A 239 -2.02 7.27 9.80
N ALA A 240 -3.06 7.05 8.99
CA ALA A 240 -3.05 5.99 7.98
C ALA A 240 -4.02 6.30 6.84
N MET A 241 -3.67 5.86 5.63
CA MET A 241 -4.53 5.94 4.45
C MET A 241 -4.38 4.70 3.58
N SER A 242 -5.43 4.39 2.83
CA SER A 242 -5.39 3.37 1.79
C SER A 242 -4.96 3.96 0.43
N PHE A 243 -4.42 3.07 -0.39
CA PHE A 243 -4.12 3.27 -1.80
C PHE A 243 -5.11 2.48 -2.67
N ASP A 244 -4.90 2.49 -3.99
CA ASP A 244 -5.62 1.59 -4.86
C ASP A 244 -5.46 0.13 -4.42
N GLY A 245 -6.51 -0.67 -4.59
CA GLY A 245 -6.59 -2.02 -4.07
C GLY A 245 -6.92 -3.04 -5.16
N GLY A 246 -7.53 -4.15 -4.76
CA GLY A 246 -7.98 -5.16 -5.70
C GLY A 246 -6.83 -5.75 -6.53
N GLY A 247 -7.02 -5.83 -7.85
CA GLY A 247 -6.00 -6.39 -8.74
C GLY A 247 -4.69 -5.59 -8.78
N SER A 248 -4.70 -4.33 -8.33
CA SER A 248 -3.52 -3.47 -8.29
C SER A 248 -2.59 -3.80 -7.12
N SER A 249 -3.11 -4.40 -6.04
CA SER A 249 -2.35 -4.68 -4.80
C SER A 249 -1.16 -5.60 -5.04
N THR A 250 0.03 -4.99 -5.07
CA THR A 250 1.29 -5.66 -5.37
C THR A 250 2.39 -5.09 -4.48
N LEU A 251 3.21 -5.96 -3.89
CA LEU A 251 4.41 -5.64 -3.13
C LEU A 251 5.62 -6.28 -3.80
N ALA A 252 6.47 -5.46 -4.41
CA ALA A 252 7.72 -5.90 -5.03
C ALA A 252 8.93 -5.50 -4.19
N VAL A 253 9.96 -6.33 -4.20
CA VAL A 253 11.24 -6.11 -3.50
C VAL A 253 12.39 -6.40 -4.45
N ALA A 254 13.43 -5.56 -4.43
CA ALA A 254 14.61 -5.74 -5.24
C ALA A 254 15.38 -7.02 -4.82
N GLU A 255 15.80 -7.81 -5.81
CA GLU A 255 16.64 -8.99 -5.61
C GLU A 255 17.71 -9.04 -6.72
N GLY A 256 18.96 -8.77 -6.34
CA GLY A 256 20.06 -8.61 -7.29
C GLY A 256 19.80 -7.48 -8.29
N LYS A 257 19.74 -7.82 -9.58
CA LYS A 257 19.39 -6.87 -10.67
C LYS A 257 17.90 -6.89 -11.03
N GLY A 258 17.12 -7.77 -10.42
CA GLY A 258 15.69 -7.92 -10.68
C GLY A 258 14.86 -7.58 -9.45
N ALA A 259 13.66 -8.13 -9.41
CA ALA A 259 12.75 -7.99 -8.27
C ALA A 259 11.84 -9.21 -8.13
N VAL A 260 11.42 -9.45 -6.89
CA VAL A 260 10.48 -10.51 -6.51
C VAL A 260 9.20 -9.87 -5.96
N VAL A 261 8.05 -10.45 -6.31
CA VAL A 261 6.75 -10.08 -5.73
C VAL A 261 6.52 -10.93 -4.50
N LEU A 262 6.27 -10.29 -3.35
CA LEU A 262 6.14 -10.98 -2.06
C LEU A 262 4.70 -11.40 -1.73
N ASN A 263 3.71 -10.71 -2.27
CA ASN A 263 2.29 -11.05 -2.11
C ASN A 263 1.78 -11.88 -3.29
N ARG A 264 0.49 -12.22 -3.30
CA ARG A 264 -0.15 -12.95 -4.40
C ARG A 264 -1.22 -12.09 -5.07
N PRO A 265 -0.84 -11.24 -6.05
CA PRO A 265 -1.77 -10.45 -6.86
C PRO A 265 -2.85 -11.30 -7.52
N ILE A 266 -3.96 -10.67 -7.95
CA ILE A 266 -5.11 -11.39 -8.53
C ILE A 266 -5.75 -10.63 -9.69
N HIS A 267 -4.94 -10.04 -10.57
CA HIS A 267 -5.49 -9.38 -11.74
C HIS A 267 -6.26 -10.38 -12.62
N THR A 268 -7.40 -9.94 -13.15
CA THR A 268 -8.41 -10.76 -13.87
C THR A 268 -8.81 -12.08 -13.18
N GLY A 269 -8.65 -12.17 -11.85
CA GLY A 269 -8.99 -13.38 -11.09
C GLY A 269 -7.93 -14.49 -11.15
N ILE A 270 -6.76 -14.23 -11.73
CA ILE A 270 -5.65 -15.19 -11.82
C ILE A 270 -4.67 -14.92 -10.68
N ALA A 271 -4.54 -15.87 -9.75
CA ALA A 271 -3.60 -15.77 -8.64
C ALA A 271 -2.15 -15.67 -9.15
N GLY A 272 -1.41 -14.69 -8.64
CA GLY A 272 -0.05 -14.34 -9.07
C GLY A 272 0.02 -13.37 -10.26
N ARG A 273 -1.11 -12.99 -10.88
CA ARG A 273 -1.10 -12.07 -12.02
C ARG A 273 -1.06 -10.61 -11.54
N GLU A 274 0.03 -9.92 -11.84
CA GLU A 274 0.18 -8.48 -11.62
C GLU A 274 -0.70 -7.67 -12.59
N ARG A 275 -1.15 -6.51 -12.14
CA ARG A 275 -1.83 -5.51 -12.97
C ARG A 275 -0.85 -4.38 -13.32
N PRO A 276 -0.83 -3.89 -14.57
CA PRO A 276 -0.23 -2.60 -14.90
C PRO A 276 -0.95 -1.44 -14.19
N VAL A 277 -0.22 -0.63 -13.45
CA VAL A 277 -0.75 0.50 -12.65
C VAL A 277 -0.17 1.81 -13.15
N ALA A 278 -0.81 2.93 -12.81
CA ALA A 278 -0.34 4.26 -13.22
C ALA A 278 0.94 4.70 -12.49
N ASN A 279 1.04 4.45 -11.20
CA ASN A 279 2.21 4.82 -10.40
C ASN A 279 2.39 3.91 -9.17
N ALA A 280 3.59 3.99 -8.58
CA ALA A 280 3.97 3.27 -7.39
C ALA A 280 4.54 4.19 -6.30
N LEU A 281 4.34 3.79 -5.04
CA LEU A 281 5.14 4.25 -3.91
C LEU A 281 6.45 3.47 -3.91
N LEU A 282 7.56 4.19 -3.87
CA LEU A 282 8.92 3.66 -3.92
C LEU A 282 9.60 3.86 -2.57
N VAL A 283 10.27 2.81 -2.07
CA VAL A 283 11.15 2.87 -0.91
C VAL A 283 12.58 2.70 -1.38
N PHE A 284 13.44 3.62 -0.97
CA PHE A 284 14.88 3.52 -1.17
C PHE A 284 15.54 3.25 0.18
N ALA A 285 16.48 2.31 0.20
CA ALA A 285 17.16 1.90 1.42
C ALA A 285 18.57 1.35 1.11
N PRO A 286 19.55 1.51 2.02
CA PRO A 286 20.86 0.91 1.84
C PRO A 286 20.81 -0.62 2.05
N PRO A 287 21.72 -1.39 1.43
CA PRO A 287 21.82 -2.83 1.71
C PRO A 287 22.13 -3.08 3.19
N ILE A 288 21.74 -4.25 3.68
CA ILE A 288 22.12 -4.71 5.03
C ILE A 288 23.65 -4.74 5.10
N SER A 289 24.23 -4.12 6.14
CA SER A 289 25.68 -4.11 6.30
C SER A 289 26.23 -5.51 6.61
N VAL A 290 27.48 -5.79 6.23
CA VAL A 290 28.14 -7.10 6.48
C VAL A 290 28.07 -7.50 7.96
N ARG A 291 28.25 -6.55 8.89
CA ARG A 291 28.12 -6.81 10.34
C ARG A 291 26.71 -7.20 10.77
N GLN A 292 25.68 -6.63 10.15
CA GLN A 292 24.29 -7.04 10.40
C GLN A 292 24.01 -8.42 9.77
N GLN A 293 24.60 -8.70 8.61
CA GLN A 293 24.45 -9.96 7.90
C GLN A 293 25.06 -11.15 8.66
N GLU A 294 26.21 -10.95 9.31
CA GLU A 294 26.83 -11.94 10.20
C GLU A 294 25.97 -12.23 11.44
N GLY A 295 25.36 -11.20 12.04
CA GLY A 295 24.42 -11.36 13.17
C GLY A 295 23.13 -12.10 12.79
N ILE A 296 22.60 -11.87 11.58
CA ILE A 296 21.46 -12.61 11.03
C ILE A 296 21.82 -14.08 10.78
N SER A 297 22.99 -14.34 10.20
CA SER A 297 23.46 -15.70 9.91
C SER A 297 23.73 -16.52 11.17
N ALA A 298 24.26 -15.88 12.23
CA ALA A 298 24.51 -16.52 13.51
C ALA A 298 23.22 -16.95 14.24
N ASN A 299 22.15 -16.15 14.16
CA ASN A 299 20.85 -16.47 14.77
C ASN A 299 19.99 -17.45 13.93
N GLY A 300 20.36 -17.70 12.67
CA GLY A 300 19.64 -18.60 11.76
C GLY A 300 20.09 -20.07 11.80
N ARG A 301 21.11 -20.43 12.60
CA ARG A 301 21.52 -21.83 12.79
C ARG A 301 20.62 -22.49 13.84
N ALA A 302 19.78 -23.43 13.42
CA ALA A 302 19.14 -24.37 14.33
C ALA A 302 20.22 -25.11 15.16
N PRO A 303 19.98 -25.35 16.47
CA PRO A 303 20.90 -26.17 17.26
C PRO A 303 20.98 -27.57 16.64
N ARG A 304 22.20 -28.07 16.51
CA ARG A 304 22.48 -29.43 16.02
C ARG A 304 22.01 -30.48 17.01
#